data_AF-A0A0N0SVD4-F1
#
_entry.id   AF-A0A0N0SVD4-F1
#
_cell.length_a   1.000
_cell.length_b   1.000
_cell.length_c   1.000
_cell.angle_alpha   90.00
_cell.angle_beta   90.00
_cell.angle_gamma   90.00
#
_symmetry.space_group_name_H-M   'P 1'
#
loop_
_entity.id
_entity.type
_entity.pdbx_description
1 polymer ?
#
loop_
_entity_poly.entity_id
_entity_poly.type
_entity_poly.pdbx_seq_one_letter_code
_entity_poly.pdbx_strand_id
1 'polypeptide(L)'
;MPHPCRGVRGSYAERVSNRAPNEARVIPLRPPAGRPAASRPVAERPAGSSPRPALASGPPSRPARAAREPLWRDLVGDVLRRERLAQERTLKDVAEAARISMPYLSEIERGRKEASSEVLAAAARALGLGLGDLLGLARGELVRLTTRPSDRARPRTSSPYDGLCLAA
;
A
#
# COMPACT_ATOMS: atom_id res chain seq x y z
N MET A 1 2.42 44.97 -43.74
CA MET A 1 3.84 44.64 -43.99
C MET A 1 4.68 45.57 -43.11
N PRO A 2 5.61 45.12 -42.25
CA PRO A 2 6.14 43.77 -42.00
C PRO A 2 6.00 43.26 -40.54
N HIS A 3 5.84 41.94 -40.39
CA HIS A 3 6.43 41.12 -39.31
C HIS A 3 7.75 40.52 -39.88
N PRO A 4 8.69 39.86 -39.15
CA PRO A 4 8.56 39.12 -37.87
C PRO A 4 9.77 39.30 -36.90
N CYS A 5 9.78 38.81 -35.65
CA CYS A 5 10.21 37.44 -35.28
C CYS A 5 10.30 37.27 -33.75
N ARG A 6 10.32 35.99 -33.33
CA ARG A 6 10.84 35.40 -32.07
C ARG A 6 9.80 35.25 -30.95
N GLY A 7 9.42 34.06 -30.48
CA GLY A 7 9.90 32.71 -30.70
C GLY A 7 10.06 32.00 -29.36
N VAL A 8 9.10 31.17 -28.95
CA VAL A 8 9.32 30.04 -28.01
C VAL A 8 8.32 28.93 -28.38
N ARG A 9 8.70 28.07 -29.32
CA ARG A 9 8.12 26.72 -29.42
C ARG A 9 8.98 25.84 -28.53
N GLY A 10 8.45 25.47 -27.36
CA GLY A 10 9.06 24.46 -26.51
C GLY A 10 9.03 23.12 -27.23
N SER A 11 10.21 22.65 -27.66
CA SER A 11 10.43 21.33 -28.22
C SER A 11 10.14 20.26 -27.17
N TYR A 12 9.06 19.49 -27.36
CA TYR A 12 8.85 18.19 -26.69
C TYR A 12 9.26 17.02 -27.60
N ALA A 13 10.18 17.26 -28.53
CA ALA A 13 10.84 16.20 -29.28
C ALA A 13 12.29 16.12 -28.80
N GLU A 14 12.77 14.88 -28.63
CA GLU A 14 14.18 14.52 -28.44
C GLU A 14 14.68 14.43 -27.00
N ARG A 15 14.26 13.38 -26.29
CA ARG A 15 15.14 12.56 -25.44
C ARG A 15 14.49 11.18 -25.16
N VAL A 16 14.31 10.41 -26.22
CA VAL A 16 14.15 8.95 -26.13
C VAL A 16 15.47 8.33 -26.57
N SER A 17 16.40 8.13 -25.64
CA SER A 17 17.41 7.07 -25.72
C SER A 17 18.22 7.00 -24.43
N ASN A 18 17.85 6.09 -23.52
CA ASN A 18 18.83 5.21 -22.93
C ASN A 18 18.12 3.93 -22.46
N ARG A 19 18.06 2.95 -23.36
CA ARG A 19 17.50 1.63 -23.10
C ARG A 19 18.51 0.86 -22.23
N ALA A 20 18.38 0.97 -20.91
CA ALA A 20 19.02 0.03 -20.01
C ALA A 20 18.47 -1.38 -20.33
N PRO A 21 19.31 -2.41 -20.50
CA PRO A 21 18.82 -3.76 -20.72
C PRO A 21 18.08 -4.22 -19.46
N ASN A 22 16.87 -4.72 -19.67
CA ASN A 22 16.07 -5.37 -18.64
C ASN A 22 16.68 -6.74 -18.34
N GLU A 23 17.73 -6.76 -17.52
CA GLU A 23 18.24 -7.99 -16.92
C GLU A 23 17.20 -8.48 -15.89
N ALA A 24 16.28 -9.30 -16.38
CA ALA A 24 15.26 -9.96 -15.60
C ALA A 24 15.93 -10.80 -14.50
N ARG A 25 16.01 -10.25 -13.29
CA ARG A 25 16.32 -11.03 -12.09
C ARG A 25 15.13 -11.96 -11.84
N VAL A 26 15.26 -13.21 -12.29
CA VAL A 26 14.28 -14.27 -12.04
C VAL A 26 14.19 -14.50 -10.54
N ILE A 27 13.07 -14.13 -9.93
CA ILE A 27 12.74 -14.51 -8.54
C ILE A 27 12.29 -15.97 -8.61
N PRO A 28 12.98 -16.92 -7.96
CA PRO A 28 12.53 -18.30 -7.94
C PRO A 28 11.17 -18.37 -7.22
N LEU A 29 10.14 -18.83 -7.92
CA LEU A 29 8.85 -19.12 -7.32
C LEU A 29 9.01 -20.33 -6.40
N ARG A 30 8.64 -20.16 -5.14
CA ARG A 30 8.51 -21.25 -4.17
C ARG A 30 7.51 -22.28 -4.72
N PRO A 31 7.87 -23.56 -4.87
CA PRO A 31 6.91 -24.58 -5.27
C PRO A 31 5.82 -24.73 -4.21
N PRO A 32 4.55 -24.97 -4.61
CA PRO A 32 3.47 -25.16 -3.66
C PRO A 32 3.69 -26.45 -2.86
N ALA A 33 3.79 -26.33 -1.54
CA ALA A 33 3.78 -27.46 -0.63
C ALA A 33 2.45 -28.20 -0.76
N GLY A 34 2.51 -29.51 -1.01
CA GLY A 34 1.35 -30.39 -1.12
C GLY A 34 0.50 -30.36 0.14
N ARG A 35 -0.82 -30.32 -0.05
CA ARG A 35 -1.83 -30.51 1.01
C ARG A 35 -1.78 -31.97 1.48
N PRO A 36 -1.54 -32.27 2.77
CA PRO A 36 -1.90 -33.58 3.28
C PRO A 36 -3.40 -33.63 3.56
N ALA A 37 -4.01 -34.74 3.13
CA ALA A 37 -5.40 -35.08 3.33
C ALA A 37 -5.72 -35.30 4.81
N ALA A 38 -6.98 -35.03 5.16
CA ALA A 38 -7.52 -35.17 6.50
C ALA A 38 -7.70 -36.65 6.90
N SER A 39 -7.29 -36.98 8.12
CA SER A 39 -7.80 -38.15 8.86
C SER A 39 -7.94 -37.76 10.33
N ARG A 40 -9.19 -37.75 10.83
CA ARG A 40 -9.50 -37.65 12.26
C ARG A 40 -9.45 -39.05 12.88
N PRO A 41 -8.98 -39.19 14.12
CA PRO A 41 -9.50 -40.22 15.01
C PRO A 41 -10.16 -39.63 16.26
N VAL A 42 -11.04 -40.44 16.84
CA VAL A 42 -11.92 -40.19 17.98
C VAL A 42 -11.18 -40.34 19.32
N ALA A 43 -11.79 -39.75 20.35
CA ALA A 43 -11.38 -39.46 21.72
C ALA A 43 -10.79 -40.59 22.59
N GLU A 44 -9.98 -40.18 23.57
CA GLU A 44 -10.09 -40.68 24.96
C GLU A 44 -9.50 -39.68 25.98
N ARG A 45 -10.14 -39.57 27.15
CA ARG A 45 -9.80 -38.70 28.29
C ARG A 45 -9.15 -39.57 29.38
N PRO A 46 -8.20 -39.05 30.18
CA PRO A 46 -8.53 -38.88 31.60
C PRO A 46 -7.92 -37.63 32.27
N ALA A 47 -8.39 -37.38 33.49
CA ALA A 47 -8.11 -36.22 34.34
C ALA A 47 -6.82 -36.35 35.19
N GLY A 48 -6.23 -35.21 35.56
CA GLY A 48 -5.14 -35.12 36.55
C GLY A 48 -4.63 -33.68 36.81
N SER A 49 -5.13 -33.06 37.89
CA SER A 49 -4.55 -32.05 38.83
C SER A 49 -3.56 -30.93 38.40
N SER A 50 -3.95 -29.68 38.78
CA SER A 50 -3.32 -28.33 38.78
C SER A 50 -2.01 -28.15 39.60
N PRO A 51 -1.40 -26.92 39.81
CA PRO A 51 -1.60 -25.56 39.23
C PRO A 51 -0.30 -24.76 38.82
N ARG A 52 -0.45 -23.78 37.90
CA ARG A 52 0.21 -22.43 37.71
C ARG A 52 1.72 -22.16 38.05
N PRO A 53 2.43 -21.28 37.29
CA PRO A 53 2.05 -19.87 37.15
C PRO A 53 2.01 -19.35 35.70
N ALA A 54 1.13 -18.37 35.51
CA ALA A 54 0.96 -17.64 34.26
C ALA A 54 2.13 -16.67 34.06
N LEU A 55 3.06 -17.02 33.18
CA LEU A 55 3.93 -16.04 32.55
C LEU A 55 3.19 -15.54 31.32
N ALA A 56 2.77 -14.29 31.38
CA ALA A 56 2.15 -13.57 30.28
C ALA A 56 3.14 -13.42 29.12
N SER A 57 3.20 -14.41 28.24
CA SER A 57 3.63 -14.21 26.86
C SER A 57 2.45 -13.58 26.13
N GLY A 58 2.36 -12.25 26.19
CA GLY A 58 1.53 -11.51 25.25
C GLY A 58 1.82 -12.00 23.82
N PRO A 59 0.82 -12.03 22.92
CA PRO A 59 1.03 -12.50 21.56
C PRO A 59 2.24 -11.77 20.97
N PRO A 60 3.15 -12.46 20.24
CA PRO A 60 4.31 -11.80 19.67
C PRO A 60 3.81 -10.59 18.91
N SER A 61 4.22 -9.40 19.35
CA SER A 61 3.90 -8.14 18.71
C SER A 61 4.36 -8.29 17.27
N ARG A 62 3.39 -8.58 16.39
CA ARG A 62 3.59 -8.81 14.96
C ARG A 62 4.48 -7.66 14.51
N PRO A 63 5.68 -7.95 13.95
CA PRO A 63 6.71 -6.93 13.76
C PRO A 63 6.02 -5.73 13.13
N ALA A 64 5.97 -4.63 13.88
CA ALA A 64 5.29 -3.40 13.48
C ALA A 64 5.70 -3.19 12.05
N ARG A 65 4.77 -3.39 11.10
CA ARG A 65 5.05 -3.67 9.69
C ARG A 65 5.99 -2.58 9.21
N ALA A 66 7.30 -2.86 9.25
CA ALA A 66 8.33 -1.84 9.16
C ALA A 66 8.00 -1.02 7.93
N ALA A 67 7.79 0.30 8.09
CA ALA A 67 7.12 1.15 7.12
C ALA A 67 7.64 0.87 5.72
N ARG A 68 6.96 -0.05 5.03
CA ARG A 68 7.33 -0.44 3.68
C ARG A 68 6.88 0.73 2.84
N GLU A 69 7.73 1.12 1.90
CA GLU A 69 7.37 2.17 0.96
C GLU A 69 5.99 1.85 0.36
N PRO A 70 5.04 2.81 0.42
CA PRO A 70 3.66 2.55 0.01
C PRO A 70 3.61 2.16 -1.46
N LEU A 71 2.76 1.20 -1.80
CA LEU A 71 2.62 0.77 -3.18
C LEU A 71 1.79 1.79 -3.95
N TRP A 72 2.16 2.01 -5.22
CA TRP A 72 1.45 2.93 -6.10
C TRP A 72 -0.05 2.64 -6.21
N ARG A 73 -0.45 1.37 -6.36
CA ARG A 73 -1.86 0.97 -6.42
C ARG A 73 -2.66 1.30 -5.15
N ASP A 74 -2.01 1.27 -3.99
CA ASP A 74 -2.67 1.61 -2.71
C ASP A 74 -2.94 3.12 -2.69
N LEU A 75 -1.93 3.93 -3.05
CA LEU A 75 -2.04 5.39 -3.10
C LEU A 75 -3.12 5.87 -4.07
N VAL A 76 -3.12 5.33 -5.30
CA VAL A 76 -4.11 5.69 -6.32
C VAL A 76 -5.50 5.23 -5.91
N GLY A 77 -5.61 3.99 -5.40
CA GLY A 77 -6.88 3.46 -4.89
C GLY A 77 -7.47 4.32 -3.77
N ASP A 78 -6.64 4.75 -2.82
CA ASP A 78 -7.04 5.62 -1.72
C ASP A 78 -7.46 7.02 -2.21
N VAL A 79 -6.76 7.59 -3.20
CA VAL A 79 -7.17 8.88 -3.80
C VAL A 79 -8.54 8.75 -4.47
N LEU A 80 -8.74 7.73 -5.31
CA LEU A 80 -10.02 7.49 -5.99
C LEU A 80 -11.16 7.32 -4.98
N ARG A 81 -10.93 6.53 -3.94
CA ARG A 81 -11.91 6.32 -2.87
C ARG A 81 -12.23 7.61 -2.12
N ARG A 82 -11.22 8.40 -1.76
CA ARG A 82 -11.42 9.67 -1.04
C ARG A 82 -12.23 10.66 -1.88
N GLU A 83 -11.88 10.82 -3.16
CA GLU A 83 -12.60 11.71 -4.06
C GLU A 83 -14.05 11.26 -4.24
N ARG A 84 -14.29 9.96 -4.47
CA ARG A 84 -15.66 9.42 -4.57
C ARG A 84 -16.48 9.71 -3.32
N LEU A 85 -15.90 9.52 -2.14
CA LEU A 85 -16.59 9.75 -0.86
C LEU A 85 -16.81 11.25 -0.60
N ALA A 86 -15.89 12.12 -1.00
CA ALA A 86 -16.04 13.57 -0.91
C ALA A 86 -17.20 14.09 -1.79
N GLN A 87 -17.47 13.40 -2.89
CA GLN A 87 -18.63 13.66 -3.76
C GLN A 87 -19.92 12.97 -3.29
N GLU A 88 -19.89 12.22 -2.18
CA GLU A 88 -21.01 11.40 -1.68
C GLU A 88 -21.55 10.38 -2.70
N ARG A 89 -20.70 9.94 -3.65
CA ARG A 89 -21.10 9.02 -4.73
C ARG A 89 -20.91 7.56 -4.37
N THR A 90 -21.80 6.71 -4.88
CA THR A 90 -21.67 5.27 -4.66
C THR A 90 -20.62 4.65 -5.59
N LEU A 91 -20.11 3.49 -5.22
CA LEU A 91 -19.23 2.69 -6.09
C LEU A 91 -19.91 2.36 -7.44
N LYS A 92 -21.23 2.14 -7.42
CA LYS A 92 -22.02 1.82 -8.63
C LYS A 92 -22.00 2.99 -9.60
N ASP A 93 -22.29 4.20 -9.14
CA ASP A 93 -22.39 5.40 -9.99
C ASP A 93 -21.07 5.73 -10.68
N VAL A 94 -19.95 5.58 -9.96
CA VAL A 94 -18.62 5.84 -10.52
C VAL A 94 -18.20 4.73 -11.48
N ALA A 95 -18.46 3.46 -11.14
CA ALA A 95 -18.12 2.34 -12.00
C ALA A 95 -18.89 2.39 -13.34
N GLU A 96 -20.17 2.75 -13.30
CA GLU A 96 -21.01 2.94 -14.49
C GLU A 96 -20.48 4.08 -15.38
N ALA A 97 -20.20 5.24 -14.80
CA ALA A 97 -19.63 6.38 -15.52
C ALA A 97 -18.23 6.08 -16.11
N ALA A 98 -17.43 5.27 -15.42
CA ALA A 98 -16.11 4.83 -15.89
C ALA A 98 -16.18 3.64 -16.87
N ARG A 99 -17.37 3.07 -17.12
CA ARG A 99 -17.60 1.87 -17.94
C ARG A 99 -16.75 0.66 -17.51
N ILE A 100 -16.65 0.44 -16.21
CA ILE A 100 -16.01 -0.74 -15.61
C ILE A 100 -16.96 -1.41 -14.62
N SER A 101 -16.66 -2.66 -14.24
CA SER A 101 -17.51 -3.34 -13.27
C SER A 101 -17.32 -2.77 -11.85
N MET A 102 -18.41 -2.67 -11.10
CA MET A 102 -18.38 -2.25 -9.69
C MET A 102 -17.42 -3.10 -8.83
N PRO A 103 -17.39 -4.45 -8.94
CA PRO A 103 -16.40 -5.25 -8.22
C PRO A 103 -14.97 -4.87 -8.57
N TYR A 104 -14.68 -4.59 -9.85
CA TYR A 104 -13.34 -4.23 -10.27
C TYR A 104 -12.89 -2.87 -9.72
N LEU A 105 -13.75 -1.83 -9.76
CA LEU A 105 -13.47 -0.55 -9.09
C LEU A 105 -13.21 -0.75 -7.59
N SER A 106 -13.98 -1.64 -6.96
CA SER A 106 -13.80 -2.02 -5.57
C SER A 106 -12.43 -2.65 -5.27
N GLU A 107 -11.89 -3.46 -6.18
CA GLU A 107 -10.54 -4.01 -6.05
C GLU A 107 -9.46 -2.92 -6.19
N ILE A 108 -9.67 -1.97 -7.10
CA ILE A 108 -8.76 -0.85 -7.35
C ILE A 108 -8.70 0.08 -6.14
N GLU A 109 -9.85 0.50 -5.58
CA GLU A 109 -9.92 1.37 -4.39
C GLU A 109 -9.26 0.78 -3.14
N ARG A 110 -9.07 -0.54 -3.12
CA ARG A 110 -8.43 -1.25 -2.01
C ARG A 110 -6.99 -1.65 -2.30
N GLY A 111 -6.42 -1.21 -3.43
CA GLY A 111 -5.06 -1.54 -3.83
C GLY A 111 -4.84 -3.03 -4.07
N ARG A 112 -5.88 -3.78 -4.46
CA ARG A 112 -5.77 -5.23 -4.77
C ARG A 112 -5.44 -5.50 -6.24
N LYS A 113 -5.62 -4.52 -7.11
CA LYS A 113 -5.34 -4.62 -8.55
C LYS A 113 -4.52 -3.43 -9.05
N GLU A 114 -3.61 -3.73 -9.97
CA GLU A 114 -2.98 -2.74 -10.82
C GLU A 114 -3.95 -2.41 -11.96
N ALA A 115 -4.45 -1.18 -11.99
CA ALA A 115 -5.31 -0.72 -13.07
C ALA A 115 -4.46 -0.29 -14.27
N SER A 116 -4.96 -0.52 -15.48
CA SER A 116 -4.32 0.04 -16.67
C SER A 116 -4.44 1.57 -16.68
N SER A 117 -3.56 2.24 -17.42
CA SER A 117 -3.59 3.70 -17.56
C SER A 117 -4.93 4.20 -18.12
N GLU A 118 -5.56 3.44 -19.02
CA GLU A 118 -6.87 3.74 -19.58
C GLU A 118 -7.97 3.67 -18.53
N VAL A 119 -7.94 2.65 -17.66
CA VAL A 119 -8.89 2.48 -16.57
C VAL A 119 -8.75 3.60 -15.54
N LEU A 120 -7.51 3.96 -15.19
CA LEU A 120 -7.25 5.08 -14.28
C LEU A 120 -7.75 6.40 -14.86
N ALA A 121 -7.51 6.65 -16.15
CA ALA A 121 -8.00 7.83 -16.83
C ALA A 121 -9.55 7.85 -16.89
N ALA A 122 -10.19 6.70 -17.10
CA ALA A 122 -11.65 6.60 -17.09
C ALA A 122 -12.25 6.85 -15.70
N ALA A 123 -11.67 6.27 -14.64
CA ALA A 123 -12.10 6.48 -13.27
C ALA A 123 -11.89 7.93 -12.80
N ALA A 124 -10.75 8.55 -13.15
CA ALA A 124 -10.50 9.96 -12.87
C ALA A 124 -11.55 10.86 -13.54
N ARG A 125 -11.80 10.66 -14.84
CA ARG A 125 -12.83 11.43 -15.57
C ARG A 125 -14.23 11.21 -15.00
N ALA A 126 -14.55 9.99 -14.59
CA ALA A 126 -15.82 9.69 -13.95
C ALA A 126 -16.03 10.47 -12.65
N LEU A 127 -14.94 10.86 -11.97
CA LEU A 127 -14.91 11.72 -10.78
C LEU A 127 -14.72 13.21 -11.12
N GLY A 128 -14.73 13.61 -12.39
CA GLY A 128 -14.50 15.00 -12.79
C GLY A 128 -13.04 15.46 -12.71
N LEU A 129 -12.09 14.53 -12.57
CA LEU A 129 -10.66 14.81 -12.51
C LEU A 129 -9.96 14.52 -13.85
N GLY A 130 -8.91 15.29 -14.14
CA GLY A 130 -7.91 14.90 -15.13
C GLY A 130 -6.97 13.83 -14.58
N LEU A 131 -6.33 13.06 -15.47
CA LEU A 131 -5.30 12.09 -15.05
C LEU A 131 -4.13 12.79 -14.35
N GLY A 132 -3.75 13.99 -14.79
CA GLY A 132 -2.72 14.80 -14.14
C GLY A 132 -3.05 15.15 -12.69
N ASP A 133 -4.31 15.48 -12.40
CA ASP A 133 -4.78 15.80 -11.05
C ASP A 133 -4.71 14.57 -10.14
N LEU A 134 -5.17 13.42 -10.63
CA LEU A 134 -5.07 12.14 -9.92
C LEU A 134 -3.62 11.82 -9.55
N LEU A 135 -2.69 11.99 -10.49
CA LEU A 135 -1.25 11.77 -10.25
C LEU A 135 -0.68 12.79 -9.25
N GLY A 136 -1.10 14.05 -9.32
CA GLY A 136 -0.71 15.10 -8.39
C GLY A 136 -1.15 14.80 -6.95
N LEU A 137 -2.40 14.34 -6.78
CA LEU A 137 -2.95 13.92 -5.48
C LEU A 137 -2.23 12.69 -4.94
N ALA A 138 -1.98 11.68 -5.78
CA ALA A 138 -1.25 10.47 -5.39
C ALA A 138 0.20 10.78 -5.00
N ARG A 139 0.88 11.67 -5.74
CA ARG A 139 2.21 12.19 -5.36
C ARG A 139 2.15 12.91 -4.01
N GLY A 140 1.14 13.76 -3.80
CA GLY A 140 0.94 14.46 -2.53
C GLY A 140 0.80 13.48 -1.36
N GLU A 141 0.05 12.40 -1.55
CA GLU A 141 -0.09 11.33 -0.55
C GLU A 141 1.23 10.60 -0.29
N LEU A 142 1.97 10.24 -1.35
CA LEU A 142 3.27 9.61 -1.25
C LEU A 142 4.24 10.47 -0.41
N VAL A 143 4.32 11.76 -0.71
CA VAL A 143 5.17 12.69 0.05
C VAL A 143 4.71 12.75 1.51
N ARG A 144 3.40 12.85 1.79
CA ARG A 144 2.90 12.86 3.19
C ARG A 144 3.27 11.60 3.96
N LEU A 145 3.14 10.42 3.34
CA LEU A 145 3.43 9.15 4.00
C LEU A 145 4.93 8.89 4.18
N THR A 146 5.77 9.41 3.29
CA THR A 146 7.24 9.22 3.34
C THR A 146 7.96 10.28 4.17
N THR A 147 7.42 11.51 4.23
CA THR A 147 7.98 12.60 5.06
C THR A 147 7.58 12.48 6.52
N ARG A 148 6.48 11.78 6.84
CA ARG A 148 6.22 11.35 8.21
C ARG A 148 7.44 10.55 8.65
N PRO A 149 8.14 10.95 9.72
CA PRO A 149 9.20 10.14 10.28
C PRO A 149 8.54 8.79 10.57
N SER A 150 8.86 7.79 9.74
CA SER A 150 8.58 6.40 10.06
C SER A 150 9.07 6.26 11.47
N ASP A 151 8.18 5.93 12.40
CA ASP A 151 8.32 5.89 13.88
C ASP A 151 9.56 5.07 14.30
N ARG A 152 10.73 5.59 13.92
CA ARG A 152 12.02 4.94 13.94
C ARG A 152 12.52 5.23 15.33
N ALA A 153 12.43 4.18 16.13
CA ALA A 153 13.15 4.07 17.37
C ALA A 153 12.80 5.20 18.33
N ARG A 154 11.63 5.12 18.98
CA ARG A 154 11.64 5.45 20.40
C ARG A 154 12.76 4.59 21.00
N PRO A 155 13.87 5.16 21.50
CA PRO A 155 14.85 4.35 22.20
C PRO A 155 14.06 3.64 23.28
N ARG A 156 14.14 2.31 23.34
CA ARG A 156 13.72 1.62 24.56
C ARG A 156 14.60 2.26 25.62
N THR A 157 14.01 3.14 26.43
CA THR A 157 14.64 3.64 27.65
C THR A 157 15.09 2.41 28.40
N SER A 158 16.39 2.09 28.32
CA SER A 158 17.02 1.21 29.29
C SER A 158 16.76 1.89 30.62
N SER A 159 15.90 1.26 31.42
CA SER A 159 15.61 1.72 32.78
C SER A 159 16.93 2.01 33.49
N PRO A 160 17.14 3.21 34.04
CA PRO A 160 18.35 3.53 34.81
C PRO A 160 18.24 3.10 36.28
N TYR A 161 17.23 2.31 36.66
CA TYR A 161 17.17 1.71 37.99
C TYR A 161 17.98 0.40 38.06
N ASP A 162 19.31 0.54 38.00
CA ASP A 162 20.24 -0.29 38.78
C ASP A 162 21.11 0.66 39.61
N GLY A 163 20.44 1.59 40.29
CA GLY A 163 20.99 2.34 41.41
C GLY A 163 20.70 1.57 42.70
N LEU A 164 21.64 0.72 43.12
CA LEU A 164 21.75 0.30 44.51
C LEU A 164 23.09 0.80 45.06
N CYS A 165 23.06 2.01 45.64
CA CYS A 165 23.92 2.34 46.77
C CYS A 165 23.31 1.69 48.01
N LEU A 166 23.95 0.67 48.56
CA LEU A 166 23.81 0.31 49.96
C LEU A 166 25.18 0.44 50.62
N ALA A 167 25.28 1.49 51.42
CA ALA A 167 26.29 1.64 52.44
C ALA A 167 26.04 0.60 53.55
N ALA A 168 27.11 -0.02 54.01
CA ALA A 168 27.27 -0.58 55.35
C ALA A 168 28.76 -0.60 55.68
#